data_AF-A0AAD8ND72-F1
#
_entry.id   AF-A0AAD8ND72-F1
#
_cell.length_a   1.000
_cell.length_b   1.000
_cell.length_c   1.000
_cell.angle_alpha   90.00
_cell.angle_beta   90.00
_cell.angle_gamma   90.00
#
_symmetry.space_group_name_H-M   'P 1'
#
loop_
_entity.id
_entity.type
_entity.pdbx_description
1 polymer ?
#
loop_
_entity_poly.entity_id
_entity_poly.type
_entity_poly.pdbx_seq_one_letter_code
_entity_poly.pdbx_strand_id
1 'polypeptide(L)'
;MESIRAPFRGVAEDVRGRISCYKHDWLAGIRSGFGILAPTMYIFFASAVPVIAFGEQLSRDTDGSLSTVETLASTAIYGVIHSILGGQPLLILGVAEPTVIYI
;
A
#
# COMPACT_ATOMS: atom_id res chain seq x y z
N MET A 1 -26.00 24.60 10.88
CA MET A 1 -24.88 25.45 10.39
C MET A 1 -23.64 25.08 11.19
N GLU A 2 -22.94 24.01 10.79
CA GLU A 2 -21.69 23.65 11.45
C GLU A 2 -20.60 24.60 10.97
N SER A 3 -20.20 25.51 11.85
CA SER A 3 -19.08 26.42 11.63
C SER A 3 -17.85 25.61 11.23
N ILE A 4 -17.16 26.03 10.18
CA ILE A 4 -15.84 25.54 9.75
C ILE A 4 -14.88 25.67 10.96
N ARG A 5 -14.81 24.63 11.80
CA ARG A 5 -13.93 24.57 12.98
C ARG A 5 -12.58 24.03 12.53
N ALA A 6 -11.71 24.97 12.14
CA ALA A 6 -10.32 24.78 11.72
C ALA A 6 -10.11 23.80 10.54
N PRO A 7 -9.29 24.17 9.53
CA PRO A 7 -8.89 23.20 8.52
C PRO A 7 -8.19 22.01 9.20
N PHE A 8 -8.35 20.80 8.66
CA PHE A 8 -7.75 19.54 9.12
C PHE A 8 -8.31 18.88 10.39
N ARG A 9 -9.39 19.40 10.99
CA ARG A 9 -9.97 18.79 12.20
C ARG A 9 -10.44 17.33 12.00
N GLY A 10 -11.04 17.00 10.86
CA GLY A 10 -11.46 15.62 10.55
C GLY A 10 -10.27 14.66 10.45
N VAL A 11 -9.19 15.08 9.78
CA VAL A 11 -7.94 14.30 9.67
C VAL A 11 -7.33 14.06 11.06
N ALA A 12 -7.36 15.05 11.94
CA ALA A 12 -6.87 14.90 13.31
C ALA A 12 -7.71 13.89 14.13
N GLU A 13 -9.03 13.88 13.92
CA GLU A 13 -9.94 12.91 14.56
C GLU A 13 -9.68 11.49 14.04
N ASP A 14 -9.46 11.31 12.73
CA ASP A 14 -9.13 10.01 12.12
C ASP A 14 -7.78 9.46 12.63
N VAL A 15 -6.75 10.30 12.68
CA VAL A 15 -5.41 9.93 13.20
C VAL A 15 -5.51 9.52 14.67
N ARG A 16 -6.27 10.26 15.47
CA ARG A 16 -6.46 9.96 16.90
C ARG A 16 -7.15 8.61 17.10
N GLY A 17 -8.16 8.30 16.29
CA GLY A 17 -8.80 6.98 16.30
C GLY A 17 -7.83 5.86 15.94
N ARG A 18 -7.01 6.06 14.90
CA ARG A 18 -6.10 5.03 14.39
C ARG A 18 -4.92 4.73 15.31
N ILE A 19 -4.36 5.73 16.01
CA ILE A 19 -3.21 5.55 16.92
C ILE A 19 -3.49 4.51 18.02
N SER A 20 -4.73 4.46 18.53
CA SER A 20 -5.13 3.49 19.56
C SER A 20 -5.03 2.05 19.03
N CYS A 21 -5.55 1.81 17.83
CA CYS A 21 -5.49 0.51 17.16
C CYS A 21 -4.08 0.15 16.70
N TYR A 22 -3.29 1.13 16.24
CA TYR A 22 -1.93 0.90 15.73
C TYR A 22 -1.03 0.19 16.75
N LYS A 23 -1.05 0.63 18.01
CA LYS A 23 -0.29 -0.04 19.08
C LYS A 23 -0.71 -1.50 19.26
N HIS A 24 -2.01 -1.77 19.16
CA HIS A 24 -2.54 -3.12 19.28
C HIS A 24 -2.12 -4.00 18.09
N ASP A 25 -2.15 -3.46 16.86
CA ASP A 25 -1.78 -4.16 15.63
C ASP A 25 -0.34 -4.69 15.69
N TRP A 26 0.63 -3.88 16.16
CA TRP A 26 2.02 -4.32 16.34
C TRP A 26 2.17 -5.42 17.41
N LEU A 27 1.48 -5.28 18.54
CA LEU A 27 1.51 -6.29 19.61
C LEU A 27 0.87 -7.60 19.15
N ALA A 28 -0.24 -7.54 18.42
CA ALA A 28 -0.93 -8.69 17.86
C ALA A 28 -0.11 -9.39 16.76
N GLY A 29 0.55 -8.61 15.90
CA GLY A 29 1.45 -9.12 14.87
C GLY A 29 2.63 -9.90 15.47
N ILE A 30 3.31 -9.33 16.48
CA ILE A 30 4.43 -10.02 17.16
C ILE A 30 3.95 -11.29 17.87
N ARG A 31 2.77 -11.26 18.50
CA ARG A 31 2.18 -12.44 19.18
C ARG A 31 1.76 -13.56 18.22
N SER A 32 1.46 -13.23 16.96
CA SER A 32 1.04 -14.22 15.96
C SER A 32 2.19 -15.14 15.50
N GLY A 33 3.45 -14.81 15.86
CA GLY A 33 4.61 -15.66 15.61
C GLY A 33 4.76 -16.03 14.13
N PHE A 34 4.96 -17.32 13.84
CA PHE A 34 5.11 -17.83 12.47
C PHE A 34 3.79 -17.96 11.70
N GLY A 35 2.63 -17.86 12.36
CA GLY A 35 1.33 -18.01 11.71
C GLY A 35 1.04 -16.94 10.65
N ILE A 36 1.68 -15.77 10.77
CA ILE A 36 1.54 -14.66 9.81
C ILE A 36 2.34 -14.89 8.52
N LEU A 37 3.29 -15.83 8.50
CA LEU A 37 4.18 -16.04 7.35
C LEU A 37 3.41 -16.58 6.13
N ALA A 38 2.49 -17.51 6.35
CA ALA A 38 1.66 -18.09 5.29
C ALA A 38 0.81 -17.04 4.55
N PRO A 39 -0.02 -16.22 5.23
CA PRO A 39 -0.77 -15.17 4.56
C PRO A 39 0.13 -14.07 3.98
N THR A 40 1.26 -13.76 4.63
CA THR A 40 2.23 -12.78 4.08
C THR A 40 2.81 -13.24 2.75
N MET A 41 3.22 -14.51 2.66
CA MET A 41 3.77 -15.07 1.43
C MET A 41 2.70 -15.16 0.32
N TYR A 42 1.47 -15.54 0.69
CA TYR A 42 0.35 -15.56 -0.24
C TYR A 42 0.10 -14.17 -0.85
N ILE A 43 0.01 -13.14 0.00
CA ILE A 43 -0.21 -11.76 -0.44
C ILE A 43 0.96 -11.24 -1.26
N PHE A 44 2.20 -11.59 -0.90
CA PHE A 44 3.40 -11.21 -1.65
C PHE A 44 3.34 -11.70 -3.10
N PHE A 45 3.02 -12.98 -3.34
CA PHE A 45 2.90 -13.48 -4.71
C PHE A 45 1.66 -12.94 -5.42
N ALA A 46 0.54 -12.79 -4.71
CA ALA A 46 -0.68 -12.22 -5.26
C ALA A 46 -0.49 -10.77 -5.75
N SER A 47 0.38 -9.98 -5.10
CA SER A 47 0.68 -8.60 -5.50
C SER A 47 1.86 -8.48 -6.46
N ALA A 48 2.87 -9.34 -6.36
CA ALA A 48 4.05 -9.28 -7.24
C ALA A 48 3.74 -9.68 -8.68
N VAL A 49 2.89 -10.71 -8.90
CA VAL A 49 2.58 -11.21 -10.25
C VAL A 49 1.91 -10.14 -11.14
N PRO A 50 0.87 -9.42 -10.69
CA PRO A 50 0.28 -8.34 -11.47
C PRO A 50 1.26 -7.20 -11.75
N VAL A 51 2.11 -6.84 -10.78
CA VAL A 51 3.08 -5.76 -10.94
C VAL A 51 4.14 -6.11 -11.99
N ILE A 52 4.55 -7.37 -12.07
CA ILE A 52 5.46 -7.84 -13.12
C ILE A 52 4.77 -7.78 -14.49
N ALA A 53 3.52 -8.24 -14.58
CA ALA A 53 2.76 -8.20 -15.84
C ALA A 53 2.55 -6.76 -16.33
N PHE A 54 2.09 -5.86 -15.46
CA PHE A 54 1.88 -4.45 -15.80
C PHE A 54 3.19 -3.69 -16.01
N GLY A 55 4.24 -4.02 -15.28
CA GLY A 55 5.56 -3.41 -15.48
C GLY A 55 6.21 -3.83 -16.80
N GLU A 56 5.86 -4.99 -17.36
CA GLU A 56 6.30 -5.40 -18.70
C GLU A 56 5.53 -4.63 -19.78
N GLN A 57 4.21 -4.52 -19.62
CA GLN A 57 3.37 -3.70 -20.49
C GLN A 57 3.83 -2.24 -20.51
N LEU A 58 4.06 -1.65 -19.33
CA LEU A 58 4.56 -0.27 -19.20
C LEU A 58 5.93 -0.09 -19.86
N SER A 59 6.80 -1.10 -19.78
CA SER A 59 8.10 -1.06 -20.44
C SER A 59 7.99 -1.09 -21.96
N ARG A 60 6.96 -1.74 -22.52
CA ARG A 60 6.70 -1.73 -23.96
C ARG A 60 6.09 -0.39 -24.39
N ASP A 61 5.14 0.12 -23.63
CA ASP A 61 4.39 1.33 -23.97
C ASP A 61 5.25 2.59 -23.83
N THR A 62 6.29 2.56 -22.99
CA THR A 62 7.22 3.68 -22.75
C THR A 62 8.56 3.54 -23.48
N ASP A 63 8.67 2.67 -24.49
CA ASP A 63 9.91 2.39 -25.24
C ASP A 63 11.12 2.05 -24.32
N GLY A 64 10.86 1.39 -23.19
CA GLY A 64 11.87 1.02 -22.20
C GLY A 64 12.28 2.12 -21.21
N SER A 65 11.58 3.26 -21.20
CA SER A 65 11.84 4.34 -20.23
C SER A 65 11.39 4.00 -18.80
N LEU A 66 10.39 3.13 -18.63
CA LEU A 66 9.92 2.63 -17.34
C LEU A 66 9.96 1.11 -17.33
N SER A 67 10.92 0.54 -16.61
CA SER A 67 11.11 -0.91 -16.56
C SER A 67 10.22 -1.58 -15.50
N THR A 68 10.01 -2.88 -15.67
CA THR A 68 9.36 -3.74 -14.67
C THR A 68 10.04 -3.65 -13.30
N VAL A 69 11.38 -3.52 -13.27
CA VAL A 69 12.14 -3.42 -12.02
C VAL A 69 11.85 -2.12 -11.27
N GLU A 70 11.75 -1.00 -11.99
CA GLU A 70 11.44 0.30 -11.40
C GLU A 70 10.00 0.34 -10.88
N THR A 71 9.09 -0.25 -11.63
CA THR A 71 7.68 -0.42 -11.24
C THR A 71 7.55 -1.27 -9.96
N LEU A 72 8.31 -2.37 -9.88
CA LEU A 72 8.36 -3.24 -8.71
C LEU A 72 8.95 -2.51 -7.49
N ALA A 73 10.08 -1.82 -7.67
CA ALA A 73 10.75 -1.07 -6.61
C ALA A 73 9.87 0.06 -6.07
N SER A 74 9.22 0.82 -6.97
CA SER A 74 8.28 1.87 -6.61
C SER A 74 7.10 1.30 -5.79
N THR A 75 6.47 0.23 -6.28
CA THR A 75 5.35 -0.43 -5.58
C THR A 75 5.77 -0.93 -4.19
N ALA A 76 6.98 -1.49 -4.06
CA ALA A 76 7.51 -1.94 -2.77
C ALA A 76 7.72 -0.78 -1.79
N ILE A 77 8.33 0.33 -2.23
CA ILE A 77 8.56 1.51 -1.39
C ILE A 77 7.23 2.10 -0.91
N TYR A 78 6.28 2.30 -1.83
CA TYR A 78 4.95 2.81 -1.48
C TYR A 78 4.18 1.86 -0.56
N GLY A 79 4.29 0.55 -0.78
CA GLY A 79 3.69 -0.47 0.09
C GLY A 79 4.24 -0.41 1.52
N VAL A 80 5.55 -0.27 1.70
CA VAL A 80 6.18 -0.10 3.03
C VAL A 80 5.69 1.17 3.70
N ILE A 81 5.74 2.31 3.00
CA ILE A 81 5.29 3.60 3.54
C ILE A 81 3.81 3.52 3.95
N HIS A 82 2.96 2.92 3.11
CA HIS A 82 1.53 2.78 3.39
C HIS A 82 1.24 1.80 4.52
N SER A 83 1.99 0.71 4.66
CA SER A 83 1.81 -0.22 5.79
C SER A 83 2.11 0.43 7.15
N ILE A 84 3.01 1.43 7.19
CA ILE A 84 3.39 2.13 8.41
C ILE A 84 2.46 3.33 8.68
N LEU A 85 2.16 4.13 7.65
CA LEU A 85 1.44 5.41 7.80
C LEU A 85 -0.04 5.34 7.41
N GLY A 86 -0.48 4.23 6.81
CA GLY A 86 -1.82 4.06 6.28
C GLY A 86 -2.90 3.95 7.35
N GLY A 87 -4.06 4.55 7.06
CA GLY A 87 -5.26 4.41 7.89
C GLY A 87 -5.84 2.99 7.90
N GLN A 88 -5.52 2.17 6.90
CA GLN A 88 -6.03 0.81 6.74
C GLN A 88 -4.89 -0.16 6.35
N PRO A 89 -4.32 -0.90 7.30
CA PRO A 89 -3.13 -1.73 7.07
C PRO A 89 -3.42 -2.99 6.23
N LEU A 90 -4.69 -3.36 6.07
CA LEU A 90 -5.13 -4.49 5.22
C LEU A 90 -5.24 -4.10 3.74
N LEU A 91 -5.03 -2.83 3.39
CA LEU A 91 -5.09 -2.35 2.02
C LEU A 91 -3.77 -2.69 1.30
N ILE A 92 -3.88 -3.38 0.18
CA ILE A 92 -2.73 -3.73 -0.66
C ILE A 92 -2.66 -2.71 -1.80
N LEU A 93 -1.56 -1.95 -1.85
CA LEU A 93 -1.27 -1.06 -2.96
C LEU A 93 -0.65 -1.84 -4.11
N GLY A 94 -1.12 -1.59 -5.32
CA GLY A 94 -0.60 -2.17 -6.55
C GLY A 94 -0.87 -1.27 -7.74
N VAL A 95 -0.16 -1.52 -8.83
CA VAL A 95 -0.42 -0.86 -10.11
C VAL A 95 -1.77 -1.34 -10.63
N ALA A 96 -2.67 -0.39 -10.90
CA ALA A 96 -3.98 -0.68 -11.48
C ALA A 96 -3.97 -0.38 -12.98
N GLU A 97 -4.75 -1.14 -13.74
CA GLU A 97 -4.89 -0.99 -15.19
C GLU A 97 -5.17 0.47 -15.65
N PRO A 98 -6.03 1.27 -14.97
CA PRO A 98 -6.24 2.67 -15.37
C PRO A 98 -4.97 3.51 -15.29
N THR A 99 -4.05 3.21 -14.37
CA THR A 99 -2.79 3.94 -14.24
C THR A 99 -1.86 3.68 -15.42
N VAL A 100 -1.87 2.46 -15.97
CA VAL A 100 -1.03 2.08 -17.11
C VAL A 100 -1.53 2.71 -18.41
N ILE A 101 -2.86 2.87 -18.58
CA ILE A 101 -3.47 3.44 -19.80
C ILE A 101 -3.21 4.95 -19.95
N TYR A 102 -2.99 5.67 -18.85
CA TYR A 102 -2.80 7.13 -18.85
C TYR A 102 -1.33 7.58 -18.85
N ILE A 103 -0.37 6.65 -18.75
CA ILE A 103 1.07 6.91 -18.87
C ILE A 103 1.48 6.68 -20.32
#